data_AF-R9IUG1-F1
#
_entry.id   AF-R9IUG1-F1
#
_cell.length_a   1.000
_cell.length_b   1.000
_cell.length_c   1.000
_cell.angle_alpha   90.00
_cell.angle_beta   90.00
_cell.angle_gamma   90.00
#
_symmetry.space_group_name_H-M   'P 1'
#
loop_
_entity.id
_entity.type
_entity.pdbx_description
1 polymer ?
#
loop_
_entity_poly.entity_id
_entity_poly.type
_entity_poly.pdbx_seq_one_letter_code
_entity_poly.pdbx_strand_id
1 'polypeptide(L)'
;MYEMKPEYYTGISTIDQEHTRLFELAEETYQLLNDDFLQDKTNTLIHLISELINYTRTHFAHEEEYQRSINYAGIEEHIALHRKFEDKLLEFDFDSLGDDFTAQNETAEELLGFLTKWLVTHIMNADMLYVKK
;
A
#
# COMPACT_ATOMS: atom_id res chain seq x y z
N MET A 1 0.92 -8.83 -12.56
CA MET A 1 -0.34 -8.07 -12.48
C MET A 1 -0.69 -7.97 -11.01
N TYR A 2 -0.71 -6.75 -10.50
CA TYR A 2 -0.97 -6.45 -9.11
C TYR A 2 -2.47 -6.29 -8.95
N GLU A 3 -3.15 -7.40 -8.71
CA GLU A 3 -4.62 -7.46 -8.68
C GLU A 3 -5.12 -8.10 -7.39
N MET A 4 -6.32 -7.68 -6.98
CA MET A 4 -7.05 -8.29 -5.89
C MET A 4 -7.51 -9.70 -6.27
N LYS A 5 -6.97 -10.72 -5.59
CA LYS A 5 -7.28 -12.13 -5.86
C LYS A 5 -8.32 -12.68 -4.88
N PRO A 6 -9.05 -13.75 -5.25
CA PRO A 6 -10.04 -14.39 -4.39
C PRO A 6 -9.54 -14.71 -2.97
N GLU A 7 -8.27 -15.11 -2.81
CA GLU A 7 -7.67 -15.41 -1.51
C GLU A 7 -7.46 -14.18 -0.60
N TYR A 8 -7.50 -12.96 -1.13
CA TYR A 8 -7.28 -11.72 -0.38
C TYR A 8 -8.58 -11.11 0.16
N TYR A 9 -9.74 -11.64 -0.22
CA TYR A 9 -11.02 -11.11 0.23
C TYR A 9 -11.27 -11.48 1.70
N THR A 10 -11.46 -10.45 2.51
CA THR A 10 -11.86 -10.54 3.92
C THR A 10 -13.36 -10.84 4.07
N GLY A 11 -14.15 -10.58 3.03
CA GLY A 11 -15.62 -10.67 3.07
C GLY A 11 -16.27 -9.44 3.71
N ILE A 12 -15.47 -8.44 4.12
CA ILE A 12 -15.94 -7.16 4.62
C ILE A 12 -15.89 -6.17 3.46
N SER A 13 -17.05 -5.88 2.87
CA SER A 13 -17.16 -5.13 1.61
C SER A 13 -16.37 -3.82 1.57
N THR A 14 -16.32 -3.06 2.66
CA THR A 14 -15.58 -1.78 2.70
C THR A 14 -14.07 -2.01 2.66
N ILE A 15 -13.57 -2.98 3.43
CA ILE A 15 -12.15 -3.33 3.48
C ILE A 15 -11.70 -3.93 2.15
N ASP A 16 -12.50 -4.81 1.54
CA ASP A 16 -12.17 -5.42 0.25
C ASP A 16 -12.11 -4.38 -0.89
N GLN A 17 -12.96 -3.35 -0.84
CA GLN A 17 -12.91 -2.23 -1.78
C GLN A 17 -11.63 -1.40 -1.61
N GLU A 18 -11.23 -1.16 -0.36
CA GLU A 18 -9.99 -0.44 -0.05
C GLU A 18 -8.74 -1.22 -0.45
N HIS A 19 -8.69 -2.53 -0.18
CA HIS A 19 -7.63 -3.41 -0.67
C HIS A 19 -7.55 -3.37 -2.19
N THR A 20 -8.70 -3.41 -2.88
CA THR A 20 -8.74 -3.33 -4.34
C THR A 20 -8.08 -2.04 -4.84
N ARG A 21 -8.39 -0.89 -4.24
CA ARG A 21 -7.75 0.38 -4.61
C ARG A 21 -6.24 0.38 -4.31
N LEU A 22 -5.79 -0.24 -3.22
CA LEU A 22 -4.36 -0.39 -2.93
C LEU A 22 -3.64 -1.24 -3.98
N PHE A 23 -4.27 -2.31 -4.48
CA PHE A 23 -3.73 -3.09 -5.60
C PHE A 23 -3.72 -2.29 -6.90
N GLU A 24 -4.74 -1.47 -7.18
CA GLU A 24 -4.75 -0.56 -8.33
C GLU A 24 -3.58 0.45 -8.27
N LEU A 25 -3.31 1.06 -7.11
CA LEU A 25 -2.16 1.95 -6.92
C LEU A 25 -0.82 1.23 -7.16
N ALA A 26 -0.71 -0.04 -6.75
CA ALA A 26 0.46 -0.85 -7.07
C ALA A 26 0.59 -1.11 -8.57
N GLU A 27 -0.52 -1.38 -9.26
CA GLU A 27 -0.54 -1.56 -10.71
C GLU A 27 -0.20 -0.25 -11.45
N GLU A 28 -0.70 0.91 -11.01
CA GLU A 28 -0.32 2.23 -11.55
C GLU A 28 1.19 2.50 -11.38
N THR A 29 1.76 2.13 -10.22
CA THR A 29 3.21 2.23 -9.97
C THR A 29 4.01 1.30 -10.90
N TYR A 30 3.52 0.08 -11.12
CA TYR A 30 4.13 -0.85 -12.08
C TYR A 30 4.06 -0.32 -13.52
N GLN A 31 2.94 0.26 -13.94
CA GLN A 31 2.80 0.86 -15.26
C GLN A 31 3.78 2.02 -15.45
N LEU A 32 3.93 2.88 -14.44
CA LEU A 32 4.91 3.96 -14.46
C LEU A 32 6.34 3.44 -14.58
N LEU A 33 6.70 2.40 -13.81
CA LEU A 33 8.01 1.76 -13.89
C LEU A 33 8.30 1.24 -15.31
N ASN A 34 7.30 0.66 -15.98
CA ASN A 34 7.44 0.08 -17.32
C ASN A 34 7.10 1.06 -18.47
N ASP A 35 6.85 2.34 -18.18
CA ASP A 35 6.71 3.35 -19.21
C ASP A 35 8.09 3.82 -19.69
N ASP A 36 8.59 3.16 -20.74
CA ASP A 36 9.86 3.50 -21.39
C ASP A 36 9.81 4.79 -22.22
N PHE A 37 8.61 5.34 -22.47
CA PHE A 37 8.43 6.58 -23.23
C PHE A 37 8.48 7.82 -22.34
N LEU A 38 8.22 7.67 -21.04
CA LEU A 38 8.26 8.75 -20.08
C LEU A 38 9.70 9.01 -19.62
N GLN A 39 10.25 10.18 -19.99
CA GLN A 39 11.64 10.56 -19.72
C GLN A 39 11.88 11.09 -18.30
N ASP A 40 10.83 11.52 -17.61
CA ASP A 40 10.88 11.96 -16.22
C ASP A 40 9.64 11.44 -15.49
N LYS A 41 9.88 10.61 -14.47
CA LYS A 41 8.86 9.94 -13.67
C LYS A 41 8.68 10.61 -12.31
N THR A 42 9.50 11.60 -11.96
CA THR A 42 9.60 12.18 -10.60
C THR A 42 8.26 12.71 -10.10
N ASN A 43 7.60 13.57 -10.88
CA ASN A 43 6.32 14.15 -10.47
C ASN A 43 5.23 13.09 -10.29
N THR A 44 5.20 12.07 -11.15
CA THR A 44 4.23 10.97 -11.05
C THR A 44 4.53 10.09 -9.85
N LEU A 45 5.81 9.81 -9.54
CA LEU A 45 6.21 9.09 -8.34
C LEU A 45 5.80 9.83 -7.05
N ILE A 46 6.08 11.14 -7.00
CA ILE A 46 5.66 12.00 -5.88
C ILE A 46 4.14 11.99 -5.71
N HIS A 47 3.40 12.00 -6.81
CA HIS A 47 1.95 11.92 -6.76
C HIS A 47 1.48 10.55 -6.23
N LEU A 48 1.99 9.46 -6.77
CA LEU A 48 1.62 8.09 -6.37
C LEU A 48 1.94 7.82 -4.89
N ILE A 49 3.11 8.21 -4.39
CA ILE A 49 3.43 8.03 -2.97
C ILE A 49 2.50 8.87 -2.09
N SER A 50 2.18 10.10 -2.51
CA SER A 50 1.27 10.97 -1.76
C SER A 50 -0.14 10.38 -1.71
N GLU A 51 -0.63 9.83 -2.81
CA GLU A 51 -1.90 9.10 -2.85
C GLU A 51 -1.86 7.87 -1.96
N LEU A 52 -0.79 7.06 -2.05
CA LEU A 52 -0.62 5.86 -1.24
C LEU A 52 -0.64 6.17 0.25
N ILE A 53 0.15 7.15 0.72
CA ILE A 53 0.19 7.56 2.13
C ILE A 53 -1.19 8.00 2.62
N ASN A 54 -1.90 8.82 1.84
CA ASN A 54 -3.21 9.32 2.23
C ASN A 54 -4.26 8.20 2.26
N TYR A 55 -4.21 7.30 1.27
CA TYR A 55 -5.17 6.22 1.15
C TYR A 55 -4.95 5.14 2.22
N THR A 56 -3.70 4.78 2.51
CA THR A 56 -3.38 3.79 3.54
C THR A 56 -3.77 4.29 4.92
N ARG A 57 -3.55 5.58 5.23
CA ARG A 57 -4.04 6.19 6.49
C ARG A 57 -5.56 6.08 6.63
N THR A 58 -6.28 6.33 5.54
CA THR A 58 -7.75 6.25 5.54
C THR A 58 -8.21 4.82 5.74
N HIS A 59 -7.65 3.88 4.97
CA HIS A 59 -7.93 2.45 5.07
C HIS A 59 -7.65 1.91 6.48
N PHE A 60 -6.44 2.16 7.01
CA PHE A 60 -6.06 1.75 8.35
C PHE A 60 -6.99 2.31 9.42
N ALA A 61 -7.40 3.59 9.31
CA ALA A 61 -8.35 4.15 10.25
C ALA A 61 -9.72 3.45 10.21
N HIS A 62 -10.23 3.11 9.03
CA HIS A 62 -11.48 2.37 8.89
C HIS A 62 -11.39 0.94 9.44
N GLU A 63 -10.27 0.28 9.18
CA GLU A 63 -10.01 -1.07 9.67
C GLU A 63 -9.84 -1.11 11.19
N GLU A 64 -9.07 -0.17 11.76
CA GLU A 64 -8.91 -0.02 13.21
C GLU A 64 -10.26 0.25 13.88
N GLU A 65 -11.11 1.10 13.30
CA GLU A 65 -12.46 1.36 13.80
C GLU A 65 -13.33 0.09 13.73
N TYR A 66 -13.24 -0.67 12.64
CA TYR A 66 -13.92 -1.95 12.51
C TYR A 66 -13.45 -2.94 13.60
N GLN A 67 -12.15 -3.09 13.80
CA GLN A 67 -11.55 -3.95 14.83
C GLN A 67 -12.01 -3.54 16.24
N ARG A 68 -12.10 -2.24 16.53
CA ARG A 68 -12.69 -1.73 17.79
C ARG A 68 -14.15 -2.14 17.93
N SER A 69 -14.95 -1.99 16.87
CA SER A 69 -16.38 -2.31 16.89
C SER A 69 -16.67 -3.79 17.22
N ILE A 70 -15.75 -4.69 16.86
CA ILE A 70 -15.86 -6.13 17.16
C ILE A 70 -15.09 -6.57 18.41
N ASN A 71 -14.46 -5.62 19.12
CA ASN A 71 -13.57 -5.88 20.27
C ASN A 71 -12.46 -6.89 19.95
N TYR A 72 -11.80 -6.72 18.80
CA TYR A 72 -10.69 -7.59 18.39
C TYR A 72 -9.53 -7.49 19.39
N ALA A 73 -9.11 -8.62 19.94
CA ALA A 73 -8.11 -8.67 21.02
C ALA A 73 -6.69 -8.28 20.55
N GLY A 74 -6.38 -8.45 19.26
CA GLY A 74 -5.05 -8.16 18.69
C GLY A 74 -4.92 -6.78 18.05
N ILE A 75 -5.82 -5.84 18.37
CA ILE A 75 -5.86 -4.52 17.73
C ILE A 75 -4.57 -3.71 17.94
N GLU A 76 -3.95 -3.79 19.12
CA GLU A 76 -2.74 -3.01 19.41
C GLU A 76 -1.55 -3.49 18.58
N GLU A 77 -1.38 -4.80 18.41
CA GLU A 77 -0.38 -5.37 17.52
C GLU A 77 -0.65 -5.00 16.05
N HIS A 78 -1.92 -4.99 15.65
CA HIS A 78 -2.33 -4.62 14.29
C HIS A 78 -2.02 -3.15 13.97
N ILE A 79 -2.39 -2.23 14.86
CA ILE A 79 -2.06 -0.81 14.76
C ILE A 79 -0.54 -0.61 14.64
N ALA A 80 0.26 -1.38 15.40
CA ALA A 80 1.70 -1.28 15.32
C ALA A 80 2.25 -1.71 13.94
N LEU A 81 1.59 -2.63 13.22
CA LEU A 81 1.94 -2.97 11.84
C LEU A 81 1.62 -1.81 10.89
N HIS A 82 0.46 -1.16 11.04
CA HIS A 82 0.07 0.01 10.26
C HIS A 82 1.06 1.16 10.41
N ARG A 83 1.40 1.51 11.65
CA ARG A 83 2.35 2.62 11.91
C ARG A 83 3.72 2.34 11.33
N LYS A 84 4.23 1.11 11.43
CA LYS A 84 5.50 0.72 10.79
C LYS A 84 5.47 0.84 9.28
N PHE A 85 4.34 0.54 8.66
CA PHE A 85 4.19 0.72 7.22
C PHE A 85 4.19 2.19 6.83
N GLU A 86 3.43 3.02 7.55
CA GLU A 86 3.41 4.47 7.34
C GLU A 86 4.81 5.09 7.53
N ASP A 87 5.52 4.72 8.59
CA ASP A 87 6.89 5.18 8.84
C ASP A 87 7.81 4.80 7.68
N LYS A 88 7.69 3.57 7.16
CA LYS A 88 8.51 3.11 6.03
C LYS A 88 8.21 3.88 4.74
N LEU A 89 6.96 4.27 4.49
CA LEU A 89 6.61 5.12 3.35
C LEU A 89 7.25 6.52 3.44
N LEU A 90 7.44 7.05 4.65
CA LEU A 90 8.08 8.35 4.87
C LEU A 90 9.61 8.32 4.72
N GLU A 91 10.22 7.13 4.68
CA GLU A 91 11.66 6.98 4.42
C GLU A 91 12.03 7.15 2.94
N PHE A 92 11.08 7.08 2.02
CA PHE A 92 11.34 7.26 0.60
C PHE A 92 11.57 8.75 0.30
N ASP A 93 12.80 9.09 -0.11
CA ASP A 93 13.22 10.45 -0.43
C ASP A 93 13.11 10.73 -1.94
N PHE A 94 11.94 11.21 -2.36
CA PHE A 94 11.70 11.58 -3.75
C PHE A 94 12.24 12.96 -4.13
N ASP A 95 12.50 13.83 -3.15
CA ASP A 95 13.05 15.17 -3.39
C ASP A 95 14.49 15.10 -3.93
N SER A 96 15.20 14.02 -3.61
CA SER A 96 16.57 13.76 -4.04
C SER A 96 16.73 13.25 -5.48
N LEU A 97 15.63 12.86 -6.15
CA LEU A 97 15.68 12.17 -7.46
C LEU A 97 16.15 13.09 -8.60
N GLY A 98 15.66 14.33 -8.64
CA GLY A 98 15.94 15.28 -9.73
C GLY A 98 15.74 14.66 -11.12
N ASP A 99 16.66 14.93 -12.05
CA ASP A 99 16.64 14.41 -13.42
C ASP A 99 17.33 13.03 -13.57
N ASP A 100 17.69 12.35 -12.47
CA ASP A 100 18.35 11.04 -12.51
C ASP A 100 17.34 9.91 -12.79
N PHE A 101 17.17 9.61 -14.08
CA PHE A 101 16.25 8.58 -14.53
C PHE A 101 16.55 7.18 -13.96
N THR A 102 17.82 6.86 -13.66
CA THR A 102 18.18 5.58 -13.06
C THR A 102 17.68 5.54 -11.61
N ALA A 103 17.96 6.59 -10.82
CA ALA A 103 17.46 6.69 -9.45
C ALA A 103 15.93 6.68 -9.38
N GLN A 104 15.25 7.34 -10.32
CA GLN A 104 13.78 7.32 -10.43
C GLN A 104 13.24 5.89 -10.62
N ASN A 105 13.82 5.11 -11.52
CA ASN A 105 13.38 3.72 -11.75
C ASN A 105 13.70 2.81 -10.56
N GLU A 106 14.88 2.94 -9.95
CA GLU A 106 15.25 2.18 -8.75
C GLU A 106 14.28 2.45 -7.60
N THR A 107 13.92 3.72 -7.39
CA THR A 107 12.97 4.12 -6.35
C THR A 107 11.56 3.59 -6.63
N ALA A 108 11.12 3.65 -7.89
CA ALA A 108 9.82 3.09 -8.30
C ALA A 108 9.77 1.57 -8.08
N GLU A 109 10.85 0.86 -8.40
CA GLU A 109 10.97 -0.59 -8.17
C GLU A 109 10.98 -0.93 -6.68
N GLU A 110 11.74 -0.19 -5.86
CA GLU A 110 11.76 -0.38 -4.41
C GLU A 110 10.38 -0.14 -3.80
N LEU A 111 9.69 0.95 -4.17
CA LEU A 111 8.35 1.28 -3.70
C LEU A 111 7.35 0.17 -4.05
N LEU A 112 7.34 -0.25 -5.32
CA LEU A 112 6.45 -1.31 -5.80
C LEU A 112 6.71 -2.64 -5.07
N GLY A 113 7.97 -3.03 -4.93
CA GLY A 113 8.38 -4.24 -4.25
C GLY A 113 7.99 -4.22 -2.76
N PHE A 114 8.19 -3.07 -2.10
CA PHE A 114 7.80 -2.88 -0.71
C PHE A 114 6.27 -2.96 -0.53
N LEU A 115 5.51 -2.15 -1.27
CA LEU A 115 4.06 -2.06 -1.19
C LEU A 115 3.42 -3.44 -1.38
N THR A 116 3.80 -4.14 -2.45
CA THR A 116 3.12 -5.38 -2.86
C THR A 116 3.45 -6.53 -1.93
N LYS A 117 4.70 -6.62 -1.46
CA LYS A 117 5.10 -7.59 -0.45
C LYS A 117 4.39 -7.34 0.87
N TRP A 118 4.35 -6.09 1.33
CA TRP A 118 3.71 -5.73 2.59
C TRP A 118 2.21 -6.02 2.52
N LEU A 119 1.52 -5.52 1.49
CA LEU A 119 0.07 -5.66 1.33
C LEU A 119 -0.36 -7.13 1.36
N VAL A 120 0.26 -7.99 0.54
CA VAL A 120 -0.10 -9.42 0.51
C VAL A 120 0.21 -10.09 1.86
N THR A 121 1.34 -9.76 2.48
CA THR A 121 1.71 -10.37 3.77
C THR A 121 0.78 -9.91 4.89
N HIS A 122 0.40 -8.63 4.89
CA HIS A 122 -0.48 -8.03 5.88
C HIS A 122 -1.89 -8.61 5.77
N ILE A 123 -2.49 -8.59 4.59
CA ILE A 123 -3.82 -9.17 4.34
C ILE A 123 -3.87 -10.62 4.83
N MET A 124 -2.93 -11.44 4.39
CA MET A 124 -2.99 -12.89 4.65
C MET A 124 -2.70 -13.27 6.11
N ASN A 125 -1.90 -12.48 6.83
CA ASN A 125 -1.41 -12.87 8.16
C ASN A 125 -1.87 -11.95 9.30
N ALA A 126 -2.47 -10.80 9.00
CA ALA A 126 -3.02 -9.87 9.97
C ALA A 126 -4.52 -9.71 9.72
N ASP A 127 -4.92 -9.29 8.51
CA ASP A 127 -6.31 -8.88 8.26
C ASP A 127 -7.28 -10.06 8.38
N MET A 128 -6.86 -11.20 7.83
CA MET A 128 -7.62 -12.45 7.89
C MET A 128 -7.78 -13.00 9.32
N LEU A 129 -7.08 -12.48 10.33
CA LEU A 129 -7.18 -12.96 11.72
C LEU A 129 -8.40 -12.41 12.46
N TYR A 130 -8.91 -11.23 12.10
CA TYR A 130 -10.11 -10.66 12.72
C TYR A 130 -11.39 -10.95 11.92
N VAL A 131 -11.26 -11.52 10.72
CA VAL A 131 -12.40 -11.96 9.90
C VAL A 131 -13.07 -13.17 10.55
N LYS A 132 -14.37 -13.06 10.83
CA LYS A 132 -15.16 -14.21 11.28
C LYS A 132 -15.44 -15.13 10.10
N LYS A 133 -15.04 -16.40 10.23
CA LYS A 133 -15.41 -17.48 9.31
C LYS A 133 -16.83 -17.97 9.55
#